data_AF-A0A529U9T7-F1
#
_entry.id   AF-A0A529U9T7-F1
#
_cell.length_a   1.000
_cell.length_b   1.000
_cell.length_c   1.000
_cell.angle_alpha   90.00
_cell.angle_beta   90.00
_cell.angle_gamma   90.00
#
_symmetry.space_group_name_H-M   'P 1'
#
loop_
_entity.id
_entity.type
_entity.pdbx_description
1 polymer ?
#
loop_
_entity_poly.entity_id
_entity_poly.type
_entity_poly.pdbx_seq_one_letter_code
_entity_poly.pdbx_strand_id
1 'polypeptide(L)'
;MAATARGFLGWRHAFGDAAPTIGVAFAGQDPFTIARTPIVRDAALIDLGLDIQTSAAARLGISYFGQFGGGTTSQAFKAGLHVAF
;
A
#
# COMPACT_ATOMS: atom_id res chain seq x y z
N MET A 1 24.47 -1.96 -21.68
CA MET A 1 23.53 -2.22 -20.56
C MET A 1 22.78 -0.94 -20.29
N ALA A 2 21.46 -0.95 -20.34
CA ALA A 2 20.63 0.23 -20.07
C ALA A 2 19.88 0.03 -18.75
N ALA A 3 19.75 1.09 -17.97
CA ALA A 3 18.99 1.09 -16.73
C ALA A 3 17.94 2.20 -16.77
N THR A 4 16.75 1.91 -16.24
CA THR A 4 15.64 2.86 -16.13
C THR A 4 15.27 3.00 -14.66
N ALA A 5 15.35 4.21 -14.13
CA ALA A 5 14.84 4.53 -12.81
C ALA A 5 13.41 5.05 -12.90
N ARG A 6 12.58 4.70 -11.92
CA ARG A 6 11.22 5.23 -11.75
C ARG A 6 10.99 5.59 -10.30
N GLY A 7 10.20 6.64 -10.08
CA GLY A 7 9.87 7.12 -8.75
C GLY A 7 8.48 7.71 -8.70
N PHE A 8 7.83 7.59 -7.56
CA PHE A 8 6.52 8.15 -7.28
C PHE A 8 6.47 8.68 -5.84
N LEU A 9 5.85 9.83 -5.69
CA LEU A 9 5.49 10.43 -4.41
C LEU A 9 4.02 10.83 -4.49
N GLY A 10 3.25 10.50 -3.45
CA GLY A 10 1.82 10.73 -3.46
C GLY A 10 1.23 10.92 -2.07
N TRP A 11 -0.02 11.39 -2.07
CA TRP A 11 -0.85 11.54 -0.88
C TRP A 11 -2.18 10.86 -1.11
N ARG A 12 -2.65 10.10 -0.12
CA ARG A 12 -4.00 9.51 -0.12
C ARG A 12 -4.77 10.02 1.08
N HIS A 13 -5.95 10.55 0.80
CA HIS A 13 -6.94 10.93 1.78
C HIS A 13 -8.15 9.99 1.69
N ALA A 14 -8.57 9.39 2.79
CA ALA A 14 -9.81 8.64 2.88
C ALA A 14 -10.96 9.61 3.17
N PHE A 15 -12.07 9.54 2.43
CA PHE A 15 -13.27 10.35 2.70
C PHE A 15 -14.32 9.55 3.49
N GLY A 16 -15.31 10.22 4.09
CA GLY A 16 -16.38 9.57 4.87
C GLY A 16 -15.99 9.28 6.32
N ASP A 17 -16.68 8.37 7.00
CA ASP A 17 -16.34 7.99 8.39
C ASP A 17 -15.12 7.05 8.41
N ALA A 18 -14.00 7.53 8.97
CA ALA A 18 -12.79 6.74 9.12
C ALA A 18 -12.82 5.88 10.40
N ALA A 19 -13.77 6.06 11.31
CA ALA A 19 -13.91 5.28 12.53
C ALA A 19 -15.31 4.64 12.63
N PRO A 20 -15.66 3.75 11.68
CA PRO A 20 -17.01 3.22 11.59
C PRO A 20 -17.37 2.40 12.84
N THR A 21 -18.56 2.64 13.37
CA THR A 21 -19.17 1.79 14.40
C THR A 21 -20.14 0.80 13.75
N ILE A 22 -20.31 -0.38 14.37
CA ILE A 22 -21.34 -1.33 13.99
C ILE A 22 -22.31 -1.53 15.15
N GLY A 23 -23.61 -1.46 14.86
CA GLY A 23 -24.66 -1.87 15.77
C GLY A 23 -24.80 -3.39 15.75
N VAL A 24 -24.85 -4.00 16.92
CA VAL A 24 -25.07 -5.44 17.11
C VAL A 24 -26.24 -5.61 18.07
N ALA A 25 -27.14 -6.53 17.75
CA ALA A 25 -28.26 -6.89 18.60
C ALA A 25 -28.43 -8.42 18.61
N PHE A 26 -28.62 -8.97 19.80
CA PHE A 26 -28.98 -10.38 19.99
C PHE A 26 -30.43 -10.44 20.49
N ALA A 27 -31.15 -11.50 20.12
CA ALA A 27 -32.53 -11.68 20.57
C ALA A 27 -32.61 -11.72 22.11
N GLY A 28 -33.47 -10.89 22.70
CA GLY A 28 -33.65 -10.81 24.14
C GLY A 28 -32.59 -10.00 24.89
N GLN A 29 -31.73 -9.25 24.21
CA GLN A 29 -30.74 -8.35 24.81
C GLN A 29 -30.84 -6.93 24.21
N ASP A 30 -30.33 -5.94 24.93
CA ASP A 30 -30.28 -4.56 24.43
C ASP A 30 -29.24 -4.42 23.30
N PRO A 31 -29.51 -3.58 22.30
CA PRO A 31 -28.56 -3.31 21.22
C PRO A 31 -27.32 -2.58 21.77
N PHE A 32 -26.15 -2.90 21.21
CA PHE A 32 -24.89 -2.27 21.57
C PHE A 32 -24.04 -1.96 20.33
N THR A 33 -23.08 -1.04 20.49
CA THR A 33 -22.20 -0.60 19.41
C THR A 33 -20.77 -1.06 19.64
N ILE A 34 -20.11 -1.52 18.56
CA ILE A 34 -18.69 -1.86 18.56
C ILE A 34 -17.96 -0.89 17.63
N ALA A 35 -16.90 -0.24 18.13
CA ALA A 35 -16.02 0.58 17.30
C ALA A 35 -15.08 -0.31 16.49
N ARG A 36 -14.93 -0.04 15.19
CA ARG A 36 -13.91 -0.68 14.35
C ARG A 36 -12.58 0.06 14.44
N THR A 37 -11.51 -0.62 14.04
CA THR A 37 -10.20 0.02 13.88
C THR A 37 -10.30 1.14 12.83
N PRO A 38 -9.91 2.37 13.16
CA PRO A 38 -9.99 3.46 12.21
C PRO A 38 -9.15 3.22 10.96
N ILE A 39 -9.68 3.58 9.80
CA ILE A 39 -8.91 3.65 8.56
C ILE A 39 -8.00 4.88 8.64
N VAL A 40 -6.76 4.74 8.18
CA VAL A 40 -5.82 5.86 8.06
C VAL A 40 -6.44 6.94 7.18
N ARG A 41 -6.77 8.09 7.79
CA ARG A 41 -7.40 9.22 7.10
C ARG A 41 -6.48 9.79 6.02
N ASP A 42 -5.21 9.95 6.37
CA ASP A 42 -4.22 10.66 5.58
C ASP A 42 -2.94 9.85 5.55
N ALA A 43 -2.42 9.57 4.35
CA ALA A 43 -1.21 8.80 4.17
C ALA A 43 -0.32 9.37 3.07
N ALA A 44 0.97 9.54 3.39
CA ALA A 44 2.02 9.76 2.41
C ALA A 44 2.47 8.43 1.79
N LEU A 45 2.75 8.44 0.50
CA LEU A 45 3.13 7.28 -0.30
C LEU A 45 4.43 7.57 -1.04
N ILE A 46 5.33 6.58 -1.07
CA ILE A 46 6.57 6.60 -1.85
C ILE A 46 6.73 5.27 -2.58
N ASP A 47 7.14 5.32 -3.85
CA ASP A 47 7.60 4.15 -4.61
C ASP A 47 8.88 4.53 -5.35
N LEU A 48 9.90 3.68 -5.25
CA LEU A 48 11.17 3.83 -5.95
C LEU A 48 11.48 2.51 -6.66
N GLY A 49 11.78 2.57 -7.95
CA GLY A 49 12.07 1.40 -8.76
C GLY A 49 13.29 1.59 -9.66
N LEU A 50 14.02 0.51 -9.87
CA LEU A 50 15.10 0.43 -10.84
C LEU A 50 14.94 -0.83 -11.67
N ASP A 51 15.07 -0.67 -12.96
CA ASP A 51 15.00 -1.76 -13.90
C ASP A 51 16.24 -1.78 -14.80
N ILE A 52 16.95 -2.90 -14.83
CA ILE A 52 18.25 -3.08 -15.46
C ILE A 52 18.13 -4.10 -16.58
N GLN A 53 18.47 -3.71 -17.81
CA GLN A 53 18.56 -4.63 -18.94
C GLN A 53 19.84 -5.46 -18.81
N THR A 54 19.71 -6.75 -18.52
CA THR A 54 20.84 -7.68 -18.32
C THR A 54 21.26 -8.35 -19.63
N SER A 55 20.32 -8.55 -20.57
CA SER A 55 20.58 -9.03 -21.94
C SER A 55 19.54 -8.47 -22.92
N ALA A 56 19.61 -8.79 -24.21
CA ALA A 56 18.56 -8.42 -25.16
C ALA A 56 17.17 -9.00 -24.80
N ALA A 57 17.14 -10.13 -24.09
CA ALA A 57 15.93 -10.86 -23.73
C ALA A 57 15.63 -10.86 -22.22
N ALA A 58 16.45 -10.22 -21.38
CA ALA A 58 16.29 -10.27 -19.92
C ALA A 58 16.42 -8.92 -19.23
N ARG A 59 15.60 -8.71 -18.20
CA ARG A 59 15.54 -7.48 -17.39
C ARG A 59 15.37 -7.82 -15.92
N LEU A 60 16.22 -7.26 -15.06
CA LEU A 60 16.11 -7.35 -13.61
C LEU A 60 15.47 -6.07 -13.06
N GLY A 61 14.36 -6.21 -12.36
CA GLY A 61 13.65 -5.12 -11.71
C GLY A 61 13.73 -5.23 -10.19
N ILE A 62 13.96 -4.11 -9.52
CA ILE A 62 13.84 -3.97 -8.07
C ILE A 62 12.99 -2.74 -7.72
N SER A 63 12.22 -2.81 -6.64
CA SER A 63 11.47 -1.65 -6.17
C SER A 63 11.23 -1.67 -4.66
N TYR A 64 11.08 -0.49 -4.08
CA TYR A 64 10.70 -0.25 -2.70
C TYR A 64 9.46 0.63 -2.63
N PHE A 65 8.46 0.22 -1.86
CA PHE A 65 7.23 0.96 -1.62
C PHE A 65 7.07 1.23 -0.13
N GLY A 66 6.65 2.44 0.21
CA GLY A 66 6.34 2.87 1.58
C GLY A 66 5.04 3.65 1.65
N GLN A 67 4.27 3.40 2.70
CA GLN A 67 3.09 4.17 3.06
C GLN A 67 3.15 4.55 4.55
N PHE A 68 2.93 5.83 4.84
CA PHE A 68 3.05 6.39 6.18
C PHE A 68 1.80 7.21 6.52
N GLY A 69 1.07 6.85 7.57
CA GLY A 69 -0.13 7.60 7.97
C GLY A 69 -0.90 6.98 9.13
N GLY A 70 -1.61 7.83 9.89
CA GLY A 70 -2.47 7.41 10.99
C GLY A 70 -1.76 6.60 12.08
N GLY A 71 -0.48 6.87 12.32
CA GLY A 71 0.35 6.13 13.29
C GLY A 71 0.81 4.76 12.81
N THR A 72 0.52 4.39 11.56
CA THR A 72 0.92 3.11 10.96
C THR A 72 1.86 3.31 9.79
N THR A 73 2.68 2.29 9.55
CA THR A 73 3.63 2.26 8.43
C THR A 73 3.54 0.91 7.74
N SER A 74 3.46 0.92 6.41
CA SER A 74 3.55 -0.28 5.57
C SER A 74 4.72 -0.13 4.61
N GLN A 75 5.55 -1.16 4.50
CA GLN A 75 6.73 -1.15 3.64
C GLN A 75 6.80 -2.45 2.86
N ALA A 76 7.22 -2.39 1.60
CA ALA A 76 7.42 -3.55 0.77
C ALA A 76 8.66 -3.38 -0.11
N PHE A 77 9.44 -4.45 -0.23
CA PHE A 77 10.51 -4.57 -1.19
C PHE A 77 10.17 -5.66 -2.20
N LYS A 78 10.48 -5.44 -3.47
CA LYS A 78 10.25 -6.40 -4.57
C LYS A 78 11.50 -6.50 -5.44
N ALA A 79 11.79 -7.72 -5.88
CA ALA A 79 12.78 -8.00 -6.91
C ALA A 79 12.21 -9.04 -7.88
N GLY A 80 12.50 -8.91 -9.17
CA GLY A 80 12.00 -9.82 -10.20
C GLY A 80 12.91 -9.87 -11.43
N LEU A 81 12.95 -11.02 -12.08
CA LEU A 81 13.65 -11.24 -13.35
C LEU A 81 12.61 -11.54 -14.44
N HIS A 82 12.60 -10.72 -15.47
CA HIS A 82 11.77 -10.89 -16.65
C HIS A 82 12.61 -11.44 -17.79
N VAL A 83 12.17 -12.52 -18.44
CA VAL A 83 12.84 -13.17 -19.57
C VAL A 83 11.84 -13.34 -20.71
N ALA A 84 12.21 -12.89 -21.90
CA ALA A 84 11.47 -13.14 -23.15
C ALA A 84 12.05 -14.38 -23.84
N PHE A 85 11.17 -15.27 -24.32
CA PHE A 85 11.50 -16.50 -25.02
C PHE A 85 11.03 -16.45 -26.48
#